data_AF-A0A7V9BVR2-F1
#
_entry.id   AF-A0A7V9BVR2-F1
#
_cell.length_a   1.000
_cell.length_b   1.000
_cell.length_c   1.000
_cell.angle_alpha   90.00
_cell.angle_beta   90.00
_cell.angle_gamma   90.00
#
_symmetry.space_group_name_H-M   'P 1'
#
loop_
_entity.id
_entity.type
_entity.pdbx_description
1 polymer ?
#
loop_
_entity_poly.entity_id
_entity_poly.type
_entity_poly.pdbx_seq_one_letter_code
_entity_poly.pdbx_strand_id
1 'polypeptide(L)'
;MGRAALEDRVQRAAADALAAQQYVSAVDVLVGLGWLAPTHVDHWRQGRVDCLERMVQANLSKVTTAMTYFRRWAGRRGLVASETAYVARTRDRRPLRFSVSGSETIERAYRTHWVSPQLSPARRERLAERSSRPPDLVVISPVKEWTCTSCAGTGDLLLMRDNGPACMRCAGLDHLEFLAAGDAGLTRRAHRASEMSAVVVRFSRTRKRYERQGLLVEPAALELARGAPGSG
;
A
#
# COMPACT_ATOMS: atom_id res chain seq x y z
N MET A 1 21.07 -13.96 18.79
CA MET A 1 19.78 -14.68 18.81
C MET A 1 20.01 -16.05 18.20
N GLY A 2 19.66 -17.12 18.91
CA GLY A 2 19.80 -18.49 18.39
C GLY A 2 18.86 -18.79 17.23
N ARG A 3 19.20 -19.78 16.40
CA ARG A 3 18.43 -20.16 15.19
C ARG A 3 17.00 -20.60 15.52
N ALA A 4 16.81 -21.38 16.59
CA ALA A 4 15.49 -21.84 17.05
C ALA A 4 14.60 -20.67 17.47
N ALA A 5 15.14 -19.74 18.28
CA ALA A 5 14.40 -18.55 18.69
C ALA A 5 13.97 -17.66 17.51
N LEU A 6 14.72 -17.63 16.41
CA LEU A 6 14.31 -16.91 15.20
C LEU A 6 13.16 -17.61 14.48
N GLU A 7 13.26 -18.92 14.33
CA GLU A 7 12.19 -19.71 13.73
C GLU A 7 10.87 -19.51 14.47
N ASP A 8 10.84 -19.63 15.80
CA ASP A 8 9.61 -19.45 16.59
C ASP A 8 9.01 -18.05 16.46
N ARG A 9 9.86 -17.02 16.35
CA ARG A 9 9.39 -15.64 16.12
C ARG A 9 8.80 -15.46 14.73
N VAL A 10 9.42 -16.05 13.71
CA VAL A 10 8.90 -16.03 12.33
C VAL A 10 7.55 -16.74 12.26
N GLN A 11 7.43 -17.92 12.87
CA GLN A 11 6.18 -18.69 12.85
C GLN A 11 5.04 -17.96 13.57
N ARG A 12 5.33 -17.31 14.72
CA ARG A 12 4.35 -16.47 15.43
C ARG A 12 3.89 -15.29 14.59
N ALA A 13 4.82 -14.48 14.09
CA ALA A 13 4.50 -13.33 13.23
C ALA A 13 3.67 -13.74 12.00
N ALA A 14 4.02 -14.88 11.38
CA ALA A 14 3.30 -15.38 10.22
C ALA A 14 1.89 -15.91 10.57
N ALA A 15 1.74 -16.58 11.71
CA ALA A 15 0.45 -17.09 12.18
C ALA A 15 -0.49 -15.94 12.56
N ASP A 16 0.02 -14.91 13.25
CA ASP A 16 -0.76 -13.74 13.66
C ASP A 16 -1.29 -12.97 12.44
N ALA A 17 -0.43 -12.74 11.44
CA ALA A 17 -0.83 -12.13 10.18
C ALA A 17 -1.88 -12.99 9.44
N LEU A 18 -1.64 -14.29 9.30
CA LEU A 18 -2.58 -15.21 8.65
C LEU A 18 -3.96 -15.21 9.33
N ALA A 19 -4.00 -15.20 10.67
CA ALA A 19 -5.25 -15.15 11.43
C ALA A 19 -6.01 -13.83 11.19
N ALA A 20 -5.30 -12.70 11.15
CA ALA A 20 -5.90 -11.38 10.99
C ALA A 20 -6.52 -11.14 9.61
N GLN A 21 -5.88 -11.62 8.52
CA GLN A 21 -6.26 -11.25 7.16
C GLN A 21 -6.44 -12.42 6.17
N GLN A 22 -6.31 -13.67 6.62
CA GLN A 22 -6.45 -14.91 5.84
C GLN A 22 -5.36 -15.17 4.79
N TYR A 23 -4.33 -14.31 4.77
CA TYR A 23 -3.08 -14.52 4.04
C TYR A 23 -1.91 -13.92 4.82
N VAL A 24 -0.70 -14.30 4.45
CA VAL A 24 0.53 -13.70 4.99
C VAL A 24 1.55 -13.49 3.88
N SER A 25 2.22 -12.35 3.91
CA SER A 25 3.30 -11.97 3.00
C SER A 25 4.65 -11.87 3.72
N ALA A 26 5.74 -11.79 2.95
CA ALA A 26 7.06 -11.50 3.50
C ALA A 26 7.11 -10.15 4.26
N VAL A 27 6.36 -9.15 3.79
CA VAL A 27 6.28 -7.82 4.43
C VAL A 27 5.66 -7.95 5.83
N ASP A 28 4.58 -8.72 5.97
CA ASP A 28 3.91 -8.93 7.26
C ASP A 28 4.85 -9.59 8.28
N VAL A 29 5.64 -10.58 7.85
CA VAL A 29 6.63 -11.23 8.69
C VAL A 29 7.72 -10.25 9.14
N LEU A 30 8.24 -9.42 8.23
CA LEU A 30 9.26 -8.43 8.58
C LEU A 30 8.73 -7.38 9.56
N VAL A 31 7.47 -6.96 9.39
CA VAL A 31 6.79 -6.04 10.32
C VAL A 31 6.56 -6.72 11.68
N GLY A 32 6.04 -7.94 11.71
CA GLY A 32 5.79 -8.69 12.96
C GLY A 32 7.07 -9.06 13.72
N LEU A 33 8.20 -9.18 13.02
CA LEU A 33 9.53 -9.32 13.65
C LEU A 33 10.07 -8.00 14.22
N GLY A 34 9.43 -6.87 13.92
CA GLY A 34 9.92 -5.52 14.23
C GLY A 34 11.16 -5.14 13.42
N TRP A 35 11.42 -5.82 12.29
CA TRP A 35 12.57 -5.54 11.42
C TRP A 35 12.25 -4.49 10.36
N LEU A 36 10.97 -4.17 10.19
CA LEU A 36 10.49 -3.20 9.22
C LEU A 36 9.37 -2.39 9.87
N ALA A 37 9.55 -1.07 9.96
CA ALA A 37 8.53 -0.19 10.52
C ALA A 37 7.40 0.04 9.50
N PRO A 38 6.12 0.15 9.93
CA PRO A 38 5.01 0.47 9.03
C PRO A 38 5.25 1.74 8.19
N THR A 39 5.86 2.76 8.79
CA THR A 39 6.23 4.01 8.09
C THR A 39 7.23 3.80 6.96
N HIS A 40 8.14 2.82 7.09
CA HIS A 40 9.07 2.46 6.01
C HIS A 40 8.34 1.73 4.87
N VAL A 41 7.36 0.89 5.19
CA VAL A 41 6.49 0.28 4.18
C VAL A 41 5.73 1.35 3.42
N ASP A 42 5.18 2.35 4.10
CA ASP A 42 4.48 3.46 3.45
C ASP A 42 5.39 4.28 2.54
N HIS A 43 6.61 4.61 2.97
CA HIS A 43 7.58 5.31 2.12
C HIS A 43 7.95 4.51 0.87
N TRP A 44 8.21 3.21 1.03
CA TRP A 44 8.48 2.32 -0.10
C TRP A 44 7.26 2.20 -1.02
N ARG A 45 6.06 2.03 -0.47
CA ARG A 45 4.80 2.01 -1.24
C ARG A 45 4.56 3.31 -1.99
N GLN A 46 5.04 4.45 -1.50
CA GLN A 46 4.99 5.75 -2.17
C GLN A 46 6.07 5.93 -3.26
N GLY A 47 6.94 4.93 -3.47
CA GLY A 47 8.03 5.01 -4.44
C GLY A 47 9.26 5.78 -3.96
N ARG A 48 9.26 6.30 -2.72
CA ARG A 48 10.31 7.17 -2.16
C ARG A 48 11.60 6.44 -1.79
N VAL A 49 11.61 5.11 -1.91
CA VAL A 49 12.75 4.25 -1.63
C VAL A 49 12.87 3.23 -2.74
N ASP A 50 14.07 3.08 -3.29
CA ASP A 50 14.33 2.22 -4.45
C ASP A 50 14.00 0.74 -4.22
N CYS A 51 14.23 0.24 -3.00
CA CYS A 51 13.86 -1.13 -2.62
C CYS A 51 13.62 -1.30 -1.12
N LEU A 52 12.76 -2.27 -0.78
CA LEU A 52 12.32 -2.51 0.60
C LEU A 52 13.47 -2.91 1.55
N GLU A 53 14.38 -3.77 1.09
CA GLU A 53 15.48 -4.31 1.90
C GLU A 53 16.39 -3.22 2.49
N ARG A 54 16.52 -2.06 1.83
CA ARG A 54 17.28 -0.92 2.37
C ARG A 54 16.67 -0.33 3.65
N MET A 55 15.38 -0.54 3.88
CA MET A 55 14.66 -0.06 5.06
C MET A 55 14.54 -1.10 6.17
N VAL A 56 14.98 -2.34 5.90
CA VAL A 56 14.95 -3.43 6.88
C VAL A 56 16.12 -3.23 7.85
N GLN A 57 15.80 -3.21 9.14
CA GLN A 57 16.76 -2.95 10.22
C GLN A 57 17.68 -4.15 10.51
N ALA A 58 17.27 -5.35 10.08
CA ALA A 58 18.09 -6.55 10.20
C ALA A 58 19.00 -6.72 8.97
N ASN A 59 20.19 -7.29 9.18
CA ASN A 59 21.09 -7.59 8.08
C ASN A 59 20.51 -8.64 7.11
N LEU A 60 20.99 -8.63 5.86
CA LEU A 60 20.47 -9.49 4.79
C LEU A 60 20.56 -10.99 5.11
N SER A 61 21.62 -11.44 5.79
CA SER A 61 21.77 -12.85 6.18
C SER A 61 20.64 -13.33 7.12
N LYS A 62 20.23 -12.47 8.07
CA LYS A 62 19.11 -12.74 8.97
C LYS A 62 17.78 -12.73 8.23
N VAL A 63 17.61 -11.78 7.30
CA VAL A 63 16.41 -11.70 6.43
C VAL A 63 16.28 -12.96 5.59
N THR A 64 17.33 -13.39 4.89
CA THR A 64 17.35 -14.63 4.09
C THR A 64 17.01 -15.86 4.94
N THR A 65 17.57 -15.94 6.14
CA THR A 65 17.27 -17.02 7.09
C THR A 65 15.79 -17.00 7.51
N ALA A 66 15.26 -15.83 7.88
CA ALA A 66 13.86 -15.68 8.26
C ALA A 66 12.91 -16.03 7.11
N MET A 67 13.20 -15.59 5.88
CA MET A 67 12.40 -15.92 4.70
C MET A 67 12.43 -17.41 4.37
N THR A 68 13.52 -18.11 4.70
CA THR A 68 13.61 -19.57 4.55
C THR A 68 12.70 -20.28 5.55
N TYR A 69 12.73 -19.86 6.83
CA TYR A 69 11.82 -20.41 7.85
C TYR A 69 10.35 -20.10 7.53
N PHE A 70 10.06 -18.90 7.03
CA PHE A 70 8.71 -18.51 6.63
C PHE A 70 8.16 -19.41 5.52
N ARG A 71 8.91 -19.61 4.42
CA ARG A 71 8.49 -20.49 3.32
C ARG A 71 8.32 -21.93 3.77
N ARG A 72 9.23 -22.44 4.60
CA ARG A 72 9.12 -23.80 5.17
C ARG A 72 7.86 -23.95 6.02
N TRP A 73 7.57 -22.96 6.86
CA TRP A 73 6.36 -22.94 7.69
C TRP A 73 5.09 -22.90 6.82
N ALA A 74 5.05 -22.08 5.77
CA ALA A 74 3.91 -22.00 4.86
C ALA A 74 3.67 -23.33 4.13
N GLY A 75 4.73 -23.97 3.64
CA GLY A 75 4.66 -25.28 3.00
C GLY A 75 4.16 -26.38 3.93
N ARG A 76 4.66 -26.43 5.18
CA ARG A 76 4.20 -27.40 6.19
C ARG A 76 2.71 -27.25 6.54
N ARG A 77 2.16 -26.04 6.43
CA ARG A 77 0.74 -25.76 6.65
C ARG A 77 -0.13 -25.94 5.40
N GLY A 78 0.46 -26.33 4.27
CA GLY A 78 -0.26 -26.47 3.00
C GLY A 78 -0.89 -25.17 2.51
N LEU A 79 -0.27 -24.01 2.84
CA LEU A 79 -0.75 -22.72 2.35
C LEU A 79 -0.57 -22.64 0.83
N VAL A 80 -1.50 -21.96 0.17
CA VAL A 80 -1.46 -21.80 -1.28
C VAL A 80 -0.69 -20.53 -1.62
N ALA A 81 0.33 -20.67 -2.47
CA ALA A 81 1.06 -19.53 -3.01
C ALA A 81 0.16 -18.76 -3.99
N SER A 82 0.08 -17.45 -3.80
CA SER A 82 -0.60 -16.51 -4.70
C SER A 82 0.32 -15.34 -4.96
N GLU A 83 0.74 -15.18 -6.20
CA GLU A 83 1.55 -14.04 -6.60
C GLU A 83 0.71 -12.76 -6.60
N THR A 84 1.23 -11.68 -6.04
CA THR A 84 0.52 -10.39 -5.93
C THR A 84 1.34 -9.28 -6.55
N ALA A 85 0.71 -8.42 -7.35
CA ALA A 85 1.37 -7.26 -7.93
C ALA A 85 1.60 -6.18 -6.87
N TYR A 86 2.83 -5.65 -6.81
CA TYR A 86 3.16 -4.51 -5.96
C TYR A 86 3.53 -3.33 -6.84
N VAL A 87 2.61 -2.39 -6.97
CA VAL A 87 2.83 -1.13 -7.68
C VAL A 87 2.91 0.04 -6.70
N ALA A 88 3.70 1.05 -7.06
CA ALA A 88 3.85 2.26 -6.28
C ALA A 88 2.55 3.07 -6.28
N ARG A 89 2.31 3.79 -5.17
CA ARG A 89 1.25 4.79 -5.00
C ARG A 89 1.65 6.10 -5.67
N THR A 90 2.02 6.01 -6.93
CA THR A 90 2.45 7.09 -7.80
C THR A 90 1.60 7.06 -9.06
N ARG A 91 1.55 8.18 -9.79
CA ARG A 91 0.72 8.31 -11.00
C ARG A 91 1.09 7.27 -12.06
N ASP A 92 2.37 6.96 -12.21
CA ASP A 92 2.90 5.97 -13.16
C ASP A 92 2.71 4.51 -12.72
N ARG A 93 2.28 4.27 -11.47
CA ARG A 93 2.06 2.93 -10.89
C ARG A 93 3.22 1.95 -11.17
N ARG A 94 4.46 2.45 -11.15
CA ARG A 94 5.62 1.64 -11.47
C ARG A 94 5.74 0.44 -10.50
N PRO A 95 6.23 -0.72 -10.97
CA PRO A 95 6.47 -1.87 -10.10
C PRO A 95 7.43 -1.52 -8.95
N LEU A 96 7.09 -1.96 -7.75
CA LEU A 96 7.96 -1.83 -6.58
C LEU A 96 8.96 -2.98 -6.54
N ARG A 97 10.20 -2.63 -6.17
CA ARG A 97 11.29 -3.57 -5.98
C ARG A 97 11.46 -3.87 -4.50
N PHE A 98 11.67 -5.14 -4.15
CA PHE A 98 11.87 -5.56 -2.77
C PHE A 98 13.35 -5.65 -2.42
N SER A 99 14.16 -6.24 -3.29
CA SER A 99 15.53 -6.64 -2.97
C SER A 99 16.60 -5.69 -3.50
N VAL A 100 17.74 -5.64 -2.82
CA VAL A 100 18.91 -4.87 -3.29
C VAL A 100 19.52 -5.48 -4.55
N SER A 101 19.39 -6.79 -4.77
CA SER A 101 19.91 -7.49 -5.95
C SER A 101 19.00 -7.37 -7.17
N GLY A 102 17.68 -7.23 -6.97
CA GLY A 102 16.69 -7.21 -8.06
C GLY A 102 16.53 -8.56 -8.75
N SER A 103 17.01 -9.66 -8.15
CA SER A 103 16.86 -10.99 -8.70
C SER A 103 15.38 -11.37 -8.76
N GLU A 104 14.89 -11.72 -9.94
CA GLU A 104 13.48 -12.07 -10.15
C GLU A 104 13.00 -13.24 -9.26
N THR A 105 13.91 -14.14 -8.87
CA THR A 105 13.58 -15.22 -7.92
C THR A 105 13.30 -14.66 -6.52
N ILE A 106 14.09 -13.68 -6.08
CA ILE A 106 13.93 -13.02 -4.77
C ILE A 106 12.70 -12.11 -4.80
N GLU A 107 12.53 -11.32 -5.85
CA GLU A 107 11.35 -10.45 -6.04
C GLU A 107 10.04 -11.26 -6.01
N ARG A 108 10.00 -12.40 -6.72
CA ARG A 108 8.85 -13.32 -6.68
C ARG A 108 8.61 -13.89 -5.30
N ALA A 109 9.66 -14.27 -4.58
CA ALA A 109 9.53 -14.78 -3.22
C ALA A 109 8.95 -13.73 -2.25
N TYR A 110 9.29 -12.45 -2.41
CA TYR A 110 8.70 -11.36 -1.63
C TYR A 110 7.24 -11.07 -2.00
N ARG A 111 6.91 -11.07 -3.30
CA ARG A 111 5.56 -10.75 -3.79
C ARG A 111 4.55 -11.89 -3.68
N THR A 112 5.02 -13.09 -3.33
CA THR A 112 4.18 -14.25 -3.05
C THR A 112 3.48 -14.10 -1.69
N HIS A 113 2.16 -14.09 -1.71
CA HIS A 113 1.32 -14.20 -0.52
C HIS A 113 0.97 -15.67 -0.31
N TRP A 114 0.98 -16.12 0.93
CA TRP A 114 0.58 -17.47 1.33
C TRP A 114 -0.82 -17.42 1.91
N VAL A 115 -1.77 -17.99 1.20
CA VAL A 115 -3.20 -17.89 1.49
C VAL A 115 -3.71 -19.16 2.15
N SER A 116 -4.65 -19.00 3.09
CA SER A 116 -5.32 -20.11 3.76
C SER A 116 -5.96 -21.09 2.74
N PRO A 117 -5.71 -22.41 2.86
CA PRO A 117 -6.32 -23.41 1.99
C PRO A 117 -7.82 -23.62 2.28
N GLN A 118 -8.30 -23.17 3.44
CA GLN A 118 -9.72 -23.23 3.82
C GLN A 118 -10.59 -22.27 2.97
N LEU A 119 -9.98 -21.33 2.24
CA LEU A 119 -10.70 -20.45 1.34
C LEU A 119 -11.03 -21.15 0.01
N SER A 120 -12.28 -21.00 -0.44
CA SER A 120 -12.68 -21.43 -1.78
C SER A 120 -11.81 -20.75 -2.86
N PRO A 121 -11.62 -21.39 -4.03
CA PRO A 121 -10.83 -20.80 -5.12
C PRO A 121 -11.25 -19.36 -5.47
N ALA A 122 -12.55 -19.11 -5.60
CA ALA A 122 -13.09 -17.78 -5.88
C ALA A 122 -12.76 -16.74 -4.78
N ARG A 123 -12.72 -17.15 -3.51
CA ARG A 123 -12.35 -16.25 -2.41
C ARG A 123 -10.84 -15.97 -2.39
N ARG A 124 -10.01 -16.94 -2.77
CA ARG A 124 -8.56 -16.75 -2.95
C ARG A 124 -8.26 -15.78 -4.09
N GLU A 125 -8.95 -15.94 -5.21
CA GLU A 125 -8.82 -15.05 -6.36
C GLU A 125 -9.21 -13.60 -6.03
N ARG A 126 -10.39 -13.38 -5.42
CA ARG A 126 -10.80 -12.04 -4.96
C ARG A 126 -9.81 -11.42 -3.98
N LEU A 127 -9.20 -12.25 -3.12
CA LEU A 127 -8.18 -11.77 -2.18
C LEU A 127 -6.92 -11.34 -2.92
N ALA A 128 -6.45 -12.13 -3.88
CA ALA A 128 -5.30 -11.81 -4.73
C ALA A 128 -5.54 -10.55 -5.58
N GLU A 129 -6.72 -10.44 -6.19
CA GLU A 129 -7.15 -9.26 -6.95
C GLU A 129 -7.16 -8.01 -6.06
N ARG A 130 -7.79 -8.10 -4.89
CA ARG A 130 -7.82 -7.00 -3.92
C ARG A 130 -6.43 -6.59 -3.44
N SER A 131 -5.55 -7.55 -3.17
CA SER A 131 -4.17 -7.29 -2.75
C SER A 131 -3.31 -6.70 -3.88
N SER A 132 -3.64 -7.02 -5.14
CA SER A 132 -2.94 -6.52 -6.33
C SER A 132 -3.50 -5.19 -6.85
N ARG A 133 -4.69 -4.78 -6.39
CA ARG A 133 -5.32 -3.52 -6.81
C ARG A 133 -4.38 -2.36 -6.46
N PRO A 134 -4.07 -1.46 -7.42
CA PRO A 134 -3.26 -0.29 -7.15
C PRO A 134 -3.88 0.53 -6.01
N PRO A 135 -3.09 0.92 -4.99
CA PRO A 135 -3.60 1.77 -3.93
C PRO A 135 -3.96 3.15 -4.50
N ASP A 136 -5.00 3.77 -3.94
CA ASP A 136 -5.36 5.14 -4.30
C ASP A 136 -4.19 6.08 -4.03
N LEU A 137 -4.00 7.08 -4.90
CA LEU A 137 -3.09 8.18 -4.62
C LEU A 137 -3.50 8.88 -3.32
N VAL A 138 -2.54 9.43 -2.59
CA VAL A 138 -2.82 10.20 -1.38
C VAL A 138 -2.36 11.63 -1.56
N VAL A 139 -3.33 12.54 -1.58
CA VAL A 139 -3.11 13.98 -1.63
C VAL A 139 -3.28 14.56 -0.23
N ILE A 140 -2.38 15.47 0.14
CA ILE A 140 -2.34 16.09 1.46
C ILE A 140 -2.92 17.50 1.34
N SER A 141 -3.92 17.80 2.17
CA SER A 141 -4.28 19.16 2.53
C SER A 141 -3.36 19.62 3.66
N PRO A 142 -2.37 20.49 3.37
CA PRO A 142 -1.32 20.81 4.30
C PRO A 142 -1.82 21.74 5.40
N VAL A 143 -1.18 21.64 6.57
CA VAL A 143 -1.42 22.52 7.73
C VAL A 143 -0.35 23.61 7.88
N LYS A 144 0.69 23.55 7.07
CA LYS A 144 1.80 24.51 7.00
C LYS A 144 1.99 24.95 5.55
N GLU A 145 2.62 26.09 5.38
CA GLU A 145 3.11 26.53 4.07
C GLU A 145 4.09 25.51 3.49
N TRP A 146 4.10 25.45 2.16
CA TRP A 146 4.93 24.53 1.41
C TRP A 146 5.14 25.08 0.00
N THR A 147 6.18 24.56 -0.65
CA THR A 147 6.61 24.99 -1.98
C THR A 147 6.79 23.77 -2.87
N CYS A 148 6.23 23.82 -4.07
CA CYS A 148 6.38 22.78 -5.09
C CYS A 148 7.85 22.68 -5.53
N THR A 149 8.46 21.49 -5.42
CA THR A 149 9.85 21.27 -5.83
C THR A 149 10.07 21.57 -7.32
N SER A 150 9.06 21.36 -8.17
CA SER A 150 9.20 21.49 -9.62
C SER A 150 9.03 22.91 -10.16
N CYS A 151 8.16 23.73 -9.55
CA CYS A 151 7.79 25.03 -10.10
C CYS A 151 7.86 26.20 -9.09
N ALA A 152 8.33 25.93 -7.87
CA ALA A 152 8.37 26.89 -6.76
C ALA A 152 7.02 27.52 -6.35
N GLY A 153 5.89 27.02 -6.87
CA GLY A 153 4.54 27.48 -6.51
C GLY A 153 4.02 26.89 -5.20
N THR A 154 2.78 27.24 -4.82
CA THR A 154 2.08 26.71 -3.63
C THR A 154 0.64 26.28 -3.97
N GLY A 155 -0.17 25.90 -2.98
CA GLY A 155 -1.59 25.60 -3.14
C GLY A 155 -2.23 24.89 -1.94
N ASP A 156 -3.53 24.63 -2.04
CA ASP A 156 -4.33 24.03 -0.95
C ASP A 156 -4.12 22.52 -0.80
N LEU A 157 -3.56 21.88 -1.83
CA LEU A 157 -3.34 20.45 -1.91
C LEU A 157 -1.97 20.17 -2.52
N LEU A 158 -1.30 19.14 -1.99
CA LEU A 158 -0.03 18.65 -2.52
C LEU A 158 -0.02 17.13 -2.63
N LEU A 159 0.74 16.61 -3.59
CA LEU A 159 1.12 15.21 -3.68
C LEU A 159 2.58 15.07 -3.28
N MET A 160 2.90 14.13 -2.40
CA MET A 160 4.31 13.79 -2.13
C MET A 160 4.87 12.96 -3.28
N ARG A 161 5.92 13.46 -3.93
CA ARG A 161 6.73 12.72 -4.92
C ARG A 161 8.10 12.37 -4.33
N ASP A 162 8.90 11.61 -5.08
CA ASP A 162 10.23 11.16 -4.68
C ASP A 162 11.17 12.34 -4.31
N ASN A 163 11.08 13.43 -5.05
CA ASN A 163 11.89 14.65 -4.86
C ASN A 163 11.24 15.71 -3.95
N GLY A 164 10.11 15.40 -3.31
CA GLY A 164 9.40 16.32 -2.41
C GLY A 164 7.98 16.64 -2.85
N PRO A 165 7.36 17.69 -2.25
CA PRO A 165 5.97 18.03 -2.52
C PRO A 165 5.77 18.62 -3.91
N ALA A 166 4.70 18.21 -4.58
CA ALA A 166 4.29 18.69 -5.89
C ALA A 166 2.87 19.27 -5.84
N CYS A 167 2.66 20.43 -6.49
CA CYS A 167 1.33 21.00 -6.67
C CYS A 167 0.47 20.15 -7.60
N MET A 168 -0.85 20.34 -7.54
CA MET A 168 -1.81 19.57 -8.33
C MET A 168 -1.49 19.60 -9.84
N ARG A 169 -1.05 20.74 -10.38
CA ARG A 169 -0.64 20.87 -11.78
C ARG A 169 0.62 20.07 -12.10
N CYS A 170 1.70 20.25 -11.35
CA CYS A 170 2.94 19.47 -11.53
C CYS A 170 2.71 17.98 -11.25
N ALA A 171 1.73 17.64 -10.41
CA ALA A 171 1.30 16.29 -10.13
C ALA A 171 0.47 15.68 -11.28
N GLY A 172 -0.10 16.51 -12.16
CA GLY A 172 -1.05 16.13 -13.21
C GLY A 172 -2.39 15.67 -12.63
N LEU A 173 -2.88 16.36 -11.60
CA LEU A 173 -4.11 16.05 -10.86
C LEU A 173 -5.06 17.26 -10.75
N ASP A 174 -4.74 18.38 -11.40
CA ASP A 174 -5.49 19.65 -11.37
C ASP A 174 -6.83 19.62 -12.12
N HIS A 175 -7.08 18.58 -12.91
CA HIS A 175 -8.36 18.30 -13.57
C HIS A 175 -9.34 17.53 -12.69
N LEU A 176 -8.93 17.07 -11.51
CA LEU A 176 -9.80 16.32 -10.59
C LEU A 176 -10.59 17.26 -9.69
N GLU A 177 -11.85 16.90 -9.44
CA GLU A 177 -12.76 17.62 -8.55
C GLU A 177 -12.75 17.01 -7.15
N PHE A 178 -12.74 17.86 -6.14
CA PHE A 178 -12.79 17.43 -4.74
C PHE A 178 -14.21 17.12 -4.29
N LEU A 179 -14.48 15.85 -4.01
CA LEU A 179 -15.66 15.37 -3.32
C LEU A 179 -15.36 15.23 -1.82
N ALA A 180 -15.96 16.10 -1.02
CA ALA A 180 -15.86 16.04 0.45
C ALA A 180 -16.44 14.73 1.01
N ALA A 181 -15.89 14.28 2.13
CA ALA A 181 -16.45 13.16 2.87
C ALA A 181 -17.84 13.51 3.42
N GLY A 182 -18.76 12.54 3.42
CA GLY A 182 -20.12 12.69 3.95
C GLY A 182 -21.03 11.59 3.45
N ASP A 183 -21.41 11.65 2.17
CA ASP A 183 -22.19 10.60 1.52
C ASP A 183 -21.26 9.45 1.06
N ALA A 184 -21.29 8.35 1.82
CA ALA A 184 -20.52 7.15 1.52
C ALA A 184 -20.98 6.46 0.23
N GLY A 185 -22.27 6.54 -0.12
CA GLY A 185 -22.82 5.99 -1.36
C GLY A 185 -22.27 6.73 -2.58
N LEU A 186 -22.39 8.07 -2.57
CA LEU A 186 -21.85 8.93 -3.62
C LEU A 186 -20.34 8.76 -3.76
N THR A 187 -19.59 8.80 -2.63
CA THR A 187 -18.13 8.63 -2.65
C THR A 187 -17.71 7.30 -3.26
N ARG A 188 -18.41 6.20 -2.93
CA ARG A 188 -18.11 4.87 -3.52
C ARG A 188 -18.43 4.81 -5.01
N ARG A 189 -19.55 5.38 -5.45
CA ARG A 189 -19.92 5.40 -6.87
C ARG A 189 -18.95 6.24 -7.68
N ALA A 190 -18.63 7.45 -7.21
CA ALA A 190 -17.68 8.35 -7.87
C ALA A 190 -16.27 7.73 -7.94
N HIS A 191 -15.80 7.10 -6.85
CA HIS A 191 -14.52 6.39 -6.84
C HIS A 191 -14.47 5.25 -7.85
N ARG A 192 -15.55 4.47 -7.96
CA ARG A 192 -15.63 3.34 -8.89
C ARG A 192 -15.70 3.79 -10.35
N ALA A 193 -16.39 4.90 -10.61
CA ALA A 193 -16.56 5.43 -11.97
C ALA A 193 -15.34 6.21 -12.48
N SER A 194 -14.42 6.59 -11.59
CA SER A 194 -13.23 7.36 -11.95
C SER A 194 -12.03 6.45 -12.24
N GLU A 195 -11.37 6.67 -13.37
CA GLU A 195 -10.11 6.02 -13.74
C GLU A 195 -8.96 6.51 -12.85
N MET A 196 -8.96 7.82 -12.55
CA MET A 196 -7.98 8.47 -11.70
C MET A 196 -8.64 9.07 -10.46
N SER A 197 -8.24 8.59 -9.29
CA SER A 197 -8.71 9.16 -8.03
C SER A 197 -7.59 9.27 -6.99
N ALA A 198 -7.77 10.18 -6.04
CA ALA A 198 -6.83 10.38 -4.95
C ALA A 198 -7.57 10.65 -3.64
N VAL A 199 -7.24 9.91 -2.58
CA VAL A 199 -7.77 10.18 -1.24
C VAL A 199 -7.10 11.45 -0.70
N VAL A 200 -7.93 12.41 -0.27
CA VAL A 200 -7.44 13.63 0.37
C VAL A 200 -7.39 13.43 1.88
N VAL A 201 -6.24 13.73 2.48
CA VAL A 201 -6.02 13.63 3.93
C VAL A 201 -5.53 14.96 4.49
N ARG A 202 -5.83 15.23 5.76
CA ARG A 202 -5.33 16.39 6.50
C ARG A 202 -4.81 15.96 7.85
N PHE A 203 -3.70 16.55 8.31
CA PHE A 203 -3.15 16.23 9.63
C PHE A 203 -3.99 16.87 10.74
N SER A 204 -4.56 16.05 11.61
CA SER A 204 -5.27 16.48 12.81
C SER A 204 -4.27 16.71 13.94
N ARG A 205 -4.07 17.97 14.32
CA ARG A 205 -3.15 18.34 15.42
C ARG A 205 -3.61 17.75 16.75
N THR A 206 -4.92 17.74 16.99
CA THR A 206 -5.53 17.20 18.21
C THR A 206 -5.35 15.68 18.31
N ARG A 207 -5.58 14.95 17.20
CA ARG A 207 -5.50 13.47 17.18
C ARG A 207 -4.11 12.94 16.81
N LYS A 208 -3.16 13.83 16.48
CA LYS A 208 -1.79 13.52 16.05
C LYS A 208 -1.71 12.48 14.91
N ARG A 209 -2.63 12.55 13.96
CA ARG A 209 -2.70 11.61 12.82
C ARG A 209 -3.34 12.26 11.60
N TYR A 210 -3.14 11.67 10.42
CA TYR A 210 -3.86 12.05 9.21
C TYR A 210 -5.30 11.54 9.25
N GLU A 211 -6.24 12.39 8.87
CA GLU A 211 -7.66 12.08 8.77
C GLU A 211 -8.14 12.32 7.35
N ARG A 212 -8.94 11.37 6.83
CA ARG A 212 -9.52 11.48 5.49
C ARG A 212 -10.51 12.63 5.44
N GLN A 213 -10.34 13.51 4.45
CA GLN A 213 -11.20 14.67 4.21
C GLN A 213 -12.18 14.45 3.05
N GLY A 214 -11.82 13.58 2.11
CA GLY A 214 -12.64 13.33 0.92
C GLY A 214 -11.86 12.55 -0.14
N LEU A 215 -12.24 12.77 -1.39
CA LEU A 215 -11.70 12.10 -2.55
C LEU A 215 -11.63 13.09 -3.73
N LEU A 216 -10.52 13.11 -4.44
CA LEU A 216 -10.43 13.72 -5.77
C LEU A 216 -10.85 12.68 -6.80
N VAL A 217 -11.75 13.06 -7.70
CA VAL A 217 -12.28 12.21 -8.77
C VAL A 217 -12.42 13.01 -10.06
N GLU A 218 -12.52 12.32 -11.18
CA GLU A 218 -12.81 12.99 -12.45
C GLU A 218 -14.22 13.61 -12.45
N PRO A 219 -14.40 14.84 -12.98
CA PRO A 219 -15.71 15.49 -13.01
C PRO A 219 -16.80 14.63 -13.65
N ALA A 220 -16.49 13.95 -14.77
CA ALA A 220 -17.43 13.05 -15.44
C ALA A 220 -17.87 11.88 -14.54
N ALA A 221 -16.95 11.31 -13.75
CA ALA A 221 -17.27 10.23 -12.82
C ALA A 221 -18.16 10.72 -11.67
N LEU A 222 -17.97 11.96 -11.22
CA LEU A 222 -18.80 12.57 -10.18
C LEU A 222 -20.23 12.83 -10.67
N GLU A 223 -20.38 13.37 -11.89
CA GLU A 223 -21.69 13.59 -12.51
C GLU A 223 -22.45 12.27 -12.72
N LEU A 224 -21.78 11.24 -13.25
CA LEU A 224 -22.36 9.90 -13.36
C LEU A 224 -22.80 9.34 -12.00
N ALA A 225 -22.01 9.57 -10.95
CA ALA A 225 -22.32 9.09 -9.60
C ALA A 225 -23.48 9.82 -8.92
N ARG A 226 -23.68 11.11 -9.26
CA ARG A 226 -24.84 11.92 -8.84
C ARG A 226 -26.11 11.52 -9.59
N GLY A 227 -26.00 11.25 -10.90
CA GLY A 227 -27.13 10.87 -11.76
C GLY A 227 -27.58 9.41 -11.65
N ALA A 228 -26.76 8.52 -11.08
CA ALA A 228 -27.17 7.13 -10.86
C ALA A 228 -28.29 7.04 -9.81
N PRO A 229 -29.48 6.50 -10.14
CA PRO A 229 -30.54 6.30 -9.17
C PRO A 229 -30.05 5.38 -8.05
N GLY A 230 -30.26 5.80 -6.80
CA GLY A 230 -29.80 5.07 -5.62
C GLY A 230 -30.41 3.69 -5.58
N SER A 231 -29.60 2.65 -5.81
CA SER A 231 -29.95 1.29 -5.40
C SER A 231 -29.87 1.23 -3.88
N GLY A 232 -31.03 1.43 -3.24
CA GLY A 232 -31.28 1.07 -1.84
C GLY A 232 -31.29 -0.44 -1.65
#